data_AF-A0A813DSQ6-F1
#
_entry.id   AF-A0A813DSQ6-F1
#
_cell.length_a   1.000
_cell.length_b   1.000
_cell.length_c   1.000
_cell.angle_alpha   90.00
_cell.angle_beta   90.00
_cell.angle_gamma   90.00
#
_symmetry.space_group_name_H-M   'P 1'
#
loop_
_entity.id
_entity.type
_entity.pdbx_description
1 polymer ?
#
loop_
_entity_poly.entity_id
_entity_poly.type
_entity_poly.pdbx_seq_one_letter_code
_entity_poly.pdbx_strand_id
1 'polypeptide(L)'
;FSNMAGHDSNYIALAGVLDFFRRGDESPFPPANFAGDYAGGGMMLAMGVLLALLERNRSGMGQVIDAAMVDGASYVALPLFKWAQTGFVPVGSDGHVRSSDFVLCQAPHYGEMYLCKEEPAKPGSRTYMSVQALEPQFYAQLLRGLGLEYEKDLPAQNDRAAWPKMKERFAAVFRTRTRDEW
;
A
#
# COMPACT_ATOMS: atom_id res chain seq x y z
N PHE A 1 3.32 3.46 27.75
CA PHE A 1 2.23 4.42 27.42
C PHE A 1 0.86 3.96 27.94
N SER A 2 0.79 3.04 28.91
CA SER A 2 -0.46 2.36 29.31
C SER A 2 -1.53 3.26 29.93
N ASN A 3 -1.13 4.37 30.56
CA ASN A 3 -2.04 5.33 31.19
C ASN A 3 -2.31 6.57 30.31
N MET A 4 -1.90 6.54 29.04
CA MET A 4 -2.08 7.66 28.11
C MET A 4 -3.25 7.38 27.17
N ALA A 5 -4.09 8.39 26.95
CA ALA A 5 -5.12 8.33 25.92
C ALA A 5 -4.48 8.37 24.52
N GLY A 6 -5.08 7.64 23.59
CA GLY A 6 -4.67 7.60 22.18
C GLY A 6 -5.70 6.87 21.33
N HIS A 7 -5.56 7.00 20.01
CA HIS A 7 -6.28 6.25 19.00
C HIS A 7 -5.30 5.59 18.03
N ASP A 8 -5.82 4.80 17.09
CA ASP A 8 -5.08 4.05 16.06
C ASP A 8 -3.77 4.74 15.62
N SER A 9 -3.89 5.97 15.09
CA SER A 9 -2.76 6.72 14.54
C SER A 9 -1.65 6.99 15.57
N ASN A 10 -1.98 7.19 16.84
CA ASN A 10 -0.98 7.36 17.89
C ASN A 10 -0.18 6.06 18.10
N TYR A 11 -0.85 4.92 18.11
CA TYR A 11 -0.22 3.62 18.35
C TYR A 11 0.60 3.16 17.14
N ILE A 12 0.11 3.35 15.91
CA ILE A 12 0.88 3.02 14.70
C ILE A 12 2.03 4.00 14.44
N ALA A 13 1.95 5.25 14.95
CA ALA A 13 3.08 6.17 14.97
C ALA A 13 4.19 5.66 15.89
N LEU A 14 3.83 5.24 17.11
CA LEU A 14 4.79 4.64 18.06
C LEU A 14 5.40 3.34 17.55
N ALA A 15 4.63 2.55 16.81
CA ALA A 15 5.12 1.34 16.15
C ALA A 15 6.07 1.61 14.97
N GLY A 16 6.20 2.86 14.50
CA GLY A 16 6.96 3.22 13.29
C GLY A 16 6.24 2.86 11.99
N VAL A 17 5.00 2.39 12.06
CA VAL A 17 4.21 1.92 10.92
C VAL A 17 3.59 3.08 10.15
N LEU A 18 3.22 4.16 10.84
CA LEU A 18 2.57 5.31 10.23
C LEU A 18 3.39 5.92 9.08
N ASP A 19 4.73 5.87 9.19
CA ASP A 19 5.63 6.48 8.22
C ASP A 19 5.61 5.78 6.84
N PHE A 20 5.15 4.53 6.77
CA PHE A 20 4.91 3.84 5.50
C PHE A 20 3.73 4.39 4.71
N PHE A 21 2.95 5.31 5.27
CA PHE A 21 1.87 6.01 4.59
C PHE A 21 2.24 7.47 4.24
N ARG A 22 3.53 7.80 4.24
CA ARG A 22 4.05 9.10 3.84
C ARG A 22 4.12 9.27 2.32
N ARG A 23 3.77 10.46 1.83
CA ARG A 23 3.97 10.86 0.43
C ARG A 23 5.10 11.90 0.35
N GLY A 24 6.24 11.50 -0.18
CA GLY A 24 7.44 12.33 -0.26
C GLY A 24 7.82 12.88 1.12
N ASP A 25 7.95 14.20 1.20
CA ASP A 25 8.29 14.91 2.44
C ASP A 25 7.07 15.42 3.23
N GLU A 26 5.84 15.08 2.81
CA GLU A 26 4.61 15.47 3.53
C GLU A 26 4.48 14.72 4.87
N SER A 27 3.58 15.16 5.74
CA SER A 27 3.20 14.38 6.93
C SER A 27 2.57 13.04 6.50
N PRO A 28 2.81 11.93 7.22
CA PRO A 28 2.14 10.68 6.93
C PRO A 28 0.62 10.81 7.04
N PHE A 29 -0.10 10.13 6.15
CA PHE A 29 -1.56 10.11 6.17
C PHE A 29 -2.06 8.78 6.74
N PRO A 30 -2.78 8.76 7.88
CA PRO A 30 -3.24 7.51 8.48
C PRO A 30 -4.16 6.73 7.52
N PRO A 31 -3.97 5.40 7.37
CA PRO A 31 -4.81 4.56 6.52
C PRO A 31 -6.14 4.22 7.23
N ALA A 32 -6.95 5.25 7.49
CA ALA A 32 -8.05 5.17 8.44
C ALA A 32 -7.57 4.54 9.77
N ASN A 33 -8.21 3.45 10.21
CA ASN A 33 -7.84 2.68 11.39
C ASN A 33 -7.58 1.19 11.08
N PHE A 34 -7.16 0.88 9.84
CA PHE A 34 -6.93 -0.51 9.44
C PHE A 34 -5.71 -1.15 10.12
N ALA A 35 -4.64 -0.38 10.34
CA ALA A 35 -3.37 -0.92 10.78
C ALA A 35 -3.32 -1.20 12.31
N GLY A 36 -3.87 -0.30 13.13
CA GLY A 36 -3.92 -0.44 14.58
C GLY A 36 -5.18 -1.16 15.03
N ASP A 37 -6.36 -0.53 14.92
CA ASP A 37 -7.61 -1.03 15.50
C ASP A 37 -7.97 -2.43 14.97
N TYR A 38 -7.78 -2.67 13.66
CA TYR A 38 -8.19 -3.91 13.01
C TYR A 38 -7.06 -4.94 12.93
N ALA A 39 -6.05 -4.72 12.07
CA ALA A 39 -5.01 -5.72 11.81
C ALA A 39 -4.08 -5.96 13.01
N GLY A 40 -3.62 -4.88 13.65
CA GLY A 40 -2.73 -4.95 14.80
C GLY A 40 -3.43 -5.16 16.14
N GLY A 41 -4.74 -4.91 16.22
CA GLY A 41 -5.52 -4.97 17.46
C GLY A 41 -6.52 -6.11 17.43
N GLY A 42 -7.69 -5.86 16.84
CA GLY A 42 -8.82 -6.79 16.84
C GLY A 42 -8.47 -8.19 16.31
N MET A 43 -7.73 -8.27 15.20
CA MET A 43 -7.29 -9.56 14.64
C MET A 43 -6.27 -10.28 15.52
N MET A 44 -5.36 -9.54 16.18
CA MET A 44 -4.39 -10.12 17.11
C MET A 44 -5.07 -10.65 18.37
N LEU A 45 -6.03 -9.91 18.92
CA LEU A 45 -6.83 -10.37 20.05
C LEU A 45 -7.66 -11.61 19.67
N ALA A 46 -8.32 -11.60 18.51
CA ALA A 46 -9.08 -12.76 18.03
C ALA A 46 -8.18 -14.00 17.88
N MET A 47 -6.99 -13.84 17.29
CA MET A 47 -6.00 -14.92 17.19
C MET A 47 -5.57 -15.41 18.58
N GLY A 48 -5.26 -14.50 19.51
CA GLY A 48 -4.90 -14.84 20.89
C GLY A 48 -5.99 -15.65 21.60
N VAL A 49 -7.26 -15.28 21.41
CA VAL A 49 -8.41 -16.02 21.97
C VAL A 49 -8.50 -17.42 21.38
N LEU A 50 -8.38 -17.57 20.05
CA LEU A 50 -8.40 -18.88 19.41
C LEU A 50 -7.25 -19.78 19.89
N LEU A 51 -6.05 -19.22 20.02
CA LEU A 51 -4.88 -19.94 20.53
C LEU A 51 -5.04 -20.34 22.00
N ALA A 52 -5.60 -19.46 22.84
CA ALA A 52 -5.88 -19.76 24.24
C ALA A 52 -6.94 -20.87 24.38
N LEU A 53 -7.97 -20.88 23.52
CA LEU A 53 -8.96 -21.96 23.50
C LEU A 53 -8.34 -23.30 23.07
N LEU A 54 -7.43 -23.27 22.09
CA LEU A 54 -6.69 -24.46 21.66
C LEU A 54 -5.75 -24.98 22.76
N GLU A 55 -5.05 -24.09 23.46
CA GLU A 55 -4.17 -24.43 24.58
C GLU A 55 -4.96 -25.02 25.76
N ARG A 56 -6.12 -24.43 26.08
CA ARG A 56 -7.04 -24.92 27.12
C ARG A 56 -7.47 -26.36 26.88
N ASN A 57 -7.58 -26.83 25.63
CA ASN A 57 -7.93 -28.24 25.35
C ASN A 57 -6.86 -29.22 25.85
N ARG A 58 -5.61 -28.77 26.05
CA ARG A 58 -4.52 -29.59 26.59
C ARG A 58 -4.32 -29.37 28.08
N SER A 59 -4.31 -28.11 28.53
CA SER A 59 -4.01 -27.76 29.92
C SER A 59 -5.23 -27.79 30.84
N GLY A 60 -6.43 -27.63 30.30
CA GLY A 60 -7.65 -27.39 31.05
C GLY A 60 -7.74 -25.99 31.68
N MET A 61 -6.76 -25.11 31.43
CA MET A 61 -6.67 -23.79 32.07
C MET A 61 -6.95 -22.65 31.10
N GLY A 62 -7.45 -21.53 31.63
CA GLY A 62 -7.45 -20.26 30.91
C GLY A 62 -6.12 -19.52 31.05
N GLN A 63 -5.99 -18.42 30.31
CA GLN A 63 -4.84 -17.53 30.37
C GLN A 63 -5.26 -16.09 30.06
N VAL A 64 -4.42 -15.11 30.44
CA VAL A 64 -4.61 -13.70 30.08
C VAL A 64 -4.00 -13.46 28.71
N ILE A 65 -4.75 -12.79 27.83
CA ILE A 65 -4.27 -12.36 26.52
C ILE A 65 -4.09 -10.84 26.57
N ASP A 66 -2.84 -10.40 26.51
CA ASP A 66 -2.50 -8.99 26.32
C ASP A 66 -2.27 -8.73 24.83
N ALA A 67 -3.18 -7.98 24.20
CA ALA A 67 -3.15 -7.69 22.77
C ALA A 67 -3.04 -6.18 22.55
N ALA A 68 -1.81 -5.68 22.56
CA ALA A 68 -1.53 -4.26 22.34
C ALA A 68 -1.45 -3.94 20.83
N MET A 69 -2.19 -2.91 20.40
CA MET A 69 -2.18 -2.46 18.99
C MET A 69 -0.78 -2.09 18.48
N VAL A 70 0.07 -1.51 19.34
CA VAL A 70 1.45 -1.15 18.97
C VAL A 70 2.28 -2.39 18.60
N ASP A 71 2.12 -3.49 19.33
CA ASP A 71 2.86 -4.73 19.10
C ASP A 71 2.34 -5.43 17.84
N GLY A 72 1.02 -5.54 17.72
CA GLY A 72 0.40 -6.17 16.57
C GLY A 72 0.62 -5.40 15.26
N ALA A 73 0.54 -4.06 15.30
CA ALA A 73 0.85 -3.24 14.13
C ALA A 73 2.31 -3.41 13.70
N SER A 74 3.24 -3.45 14.68
CA SER A 74 4.66 -3.71 14.41
C SER A 74 4.87 -5.08 13.77
N TYR A 75 4.17 -6.10 14.25
CA TYR A 75 4.22 -7.46 13.69
C TYR A 75 3.68 -7.51 12.26
N VAL A 76 2.51 -6.91 12.00
CA VAL A 76 1.92 -6.87 10.64
C VAL A 76 2.83 -6.15 9.65
N ALA A 77 3.49 -5.08 10.09
CA ALA A 77 4.41 -4.30 9.26
C ALA A 77 5.82 -4.90 9.16
N LEU A 78 6.11 -6.05 9.79
CA LEU A 78 7.43 -6.67 9.79
C LEU A 78 8.06 -6.83 8.39
N PRO A 79 7.32 -7.28 7.34
CA PRO A 79 7.88 -7.35 5.99
C PRO A 79 8.32 -5.99 5.45
N LEU A 80 7.57 -4.92 5.76
CA LEU A 80 7.87 -3.56 5.32
C LEU A 80 9.12 -3.01 6.03
N PHE A 81 9.26 -3.27 7.33
CA PHE A 81 10.49 -2.95 8.06
C PHE A 81 11.71 -3.69 7.48
N LYS A 82 11.54 -4.94 7.07
CA LYS A 82 12.61 -5.70 6.39
C LYS A 82 12.99 -5.09 5.05
N TRP A 83 12.02 -4.64 4.26
CA TRP A 83 12.30 -3.94 3.00
C TRP A 83 12.96 -2.57 3.20
N ALA A 84 12.62 -1.85 4.27
CA ALA A 84 13.32 -0.63 4.63
C ALA A 84 14.79 -0.90 5.02
N GLN A 85 15.04 -1.96 5.80
CA GLN A 85 16.39 -2.37 6.20
C GLN A 85 17.29 -2.77 5.03
N THR A 86 16.73 -3.38 3.98
CA THR A 86 17.49 -3.76 2.77
C THR A 86 17.64 -2.63 1.76
N GLY A 87 17.07 -1.45 2.03
CA GLY A 87 17.04 -0.31 1.11
C GLY A 87 16.07 -0.49 -0.06
N PHE A 88 15.20 -1.50 -0.03
CA PHE A 88 14.17 -1.70 -1.04
C PHE A 88 13.05 -0.64 -0.92
N VAL A 89 12.69 -0.28 0.31
CA VAL A 89 11.92 0.93 0.61
C VAL A 89 12.91 2.03 1.03
N PRO A 90 12.95 3.19 0.36
CA PRO A 90 13.87 4.25 0.73
C PRO A 90 13.58 4.83 2.12
N VAL A 91 14.65 5.04 2.88
CA VAL A 91 14.63 5.75 4.16
C VAL A 91 15.58 6.95 4.04
N GLY A 92 15.08 8.15 4.33
CA GLY A 92 15.86 9.38 4.28
C GLY A 92 16.93 9.43 5.35
N SER A 93 17.89 10.34 5.21
CA SER A 93 18.91 10.61 6.25
C SER A 93 18.31 11.15 7.55
N ASP A 94 17.07 11.66 7.48
CA ASP A 94 16.25 12.07 8.62
C ASP A 94 15.60 10.89 9.37
N GLY A 95 15.80 9.66 8.89
CA GLY A 95 15.23 8.45 9.47
C GLY A 95 13.80 8.17 9.04
N HIS A 96 13.22 9.00 8.16
CA HIS A 96 11.83 8.83 7.72
C HIS A 96 11.71 7.99 6.46
N VAL A 97 10.73 7.10 6.44
CA VAL A 97 10.36 6.27 5.28
C VAL A 97 9.78 7.16 4.18
N ARG A 98 10.28 6.99 2.95
CA ARG A 98 9.72 7.65 1.76
C ARG A 98 8.96 6.61 0.94
N SER A 99 7.78 6.20 1.42
CA SER A 99 7.06 5.07 0.82
C SER A 99 6.52 5.37 -0.57
N SER A 100 6.22 6.63 -0.92
CA SER A 100 5.95 7.03 -2.31
C SER A 100 7.12 6.78 -3.26
N ASP A 101 8.33 6.81 -2.73
CA ASP A 101 9.56 6.65 -3.51
C ASP A 101 9.96 5.18 -3.58
N PHE A 102 9.17 4.29 -2.96
CA PHE A 102 9.28 2.87 -3.14
C PHE A 102 9.19 2.53 -4.63
N VAL A 103 10.14 1.75 -5.15
CA VAL A 103 10.24 1.42 -6.58
C VAL A 103 8.91 0.93 -7.18
N LEU A 104 8.17 0.12 -6.41
CA LEU A 104 6.88 -0.38 -6.85
C LEU A 104 5.78 0.68 -6.80
N CYS A 105 5.86 1.71 -5.96
CA CYS A 105 4.93 2.84 -6.01
C CYS A 105 5.26 3.83 -7.14
N GLN A 106 6.46 3.74 -7.71
CA GLN A 106 6.91 4.62 -8.79
C GLN A 106 6.70 4.06 -10.20
N ALA A 107 6.37 2.77 -10.34
CA ALA A 107 6.28 2.15 -11.66
C ALA A 107 5.00 2.59 -12.40
N PRO A 108 5.05 2.95 -13.70
CA PRO A 108 3.85 3.28 -14.46
C PRO A 108 2.88 2.10 -14.59
N HIS A 109 3.41 0.88 -14.52
CA HIS A 109 2.65 -0.34 -14.68
C HIS A 109 2.34 -1.03 -13.34
N TYR A 110 2.69 -0.41 -12.21
CA TYR A 110 2.43 -0.97 -10.89
C TYR A 110 2.41 0.17 -9.86
N GLY A 111 1.33 0.29 -9.09
CA GLY A 111 1.21 1.29 -8.02
C GLY A 111 0.64 2.65 -8.44
N GLU A 112 0.40 2.88 -9.74
CA GLU A 112 -0.21 4.13 -10.24
C GLU A 112 -1.73 4.06 -10.37
N MET A 113 -2.37 5.20 -10.10
CA MET A 113 -3.81 5.41 -10.24
C MET A 113 -4.05 6.41 -11.38
N TYR A 114 -4.49 5.93 -12.54
CA TYR A 114 -4.67 6.78 -13.72
C TYR A 114 -6.07 7.37 -13.78
N LEU A 115 -6.15 8.69 -13.89
CA LEU A 115 -7.42 9.40 -14.06
C LEU A 115 -8.05 9.05 -15.41
N CYS A 116 -9.31 8.60 -15.38
CA CYS A 116 -10.10 8.31 -16.57
C CYS A 116 -10.76 9.57 -17.13
N LYS A 117 -11.38 9.42 -18.31
CA LYS A 117 -12.29 10.43 -18.84
C LYS A 117 -13.43 10.68 -17.84
N GLU A 118 -13.85 11.94 -17.75
CA GLU A 118 -15.03 12.32 -16.98
C GLU A 118 -16.27 11.62 -17.53
N GLU A 119 -17.11 11.12 -16.62
CA GLU A 119 -18.36 10.46 -16.94
C GLU A 119 -19.44 11.52 -17.20
N PRO A 120 -20.00 11.64 -18.42
CA PRO A 120 -21.01 12.67 -18.72
C PRO A 120 -22.25 12.60 -17.81
N ALA A 121 -22.60 11.39 -17.36
CA ALA A 121 -23.71 11.17 -16.43
C ALA A 121 -23.40 11.64 -14.99
N LYS A 122 -22.13 11.91 -14.65
CA LYS A 122 -21.69 12.35 -13.32
C LYS A 122 -20.69 13.52 -13.43
N PRO A 123 -21.16 14.72 -13.83
CA PRO A 123 -20.30 15.89 -13.98
C PRO A 123 -19.54 16.21 -12.69
N GLY A 124 -18.26 16.54 -12.81
CA GLY A 124 -17.35 16.83 -11.70
C GLY A 124 -16.80 15.60 -10.98
N SER A 125 -17.21 14.38 -11.34
CA SER A 125 -16.66 13.16 -10.74
C SER A 125 -15.29 12.82 -11.32
N ARG A 126 -14.32 12.51 -10.44
CA ARG A 126 -13.00 12.01 -10.82
C ARG A 126 -12.94 10.52 -10.53
N THR A 127 -12.79 9.73 -11.59
CA THR A 127 -12.66 8.26 -11.50
C THR A 127 -11.28 7.83 -11.98
N TYR A 128 -10.76 6.74 -11.42
CA TYR A 128 -9.42 6.28 -11.68
C TYR A 128 -9.41 4.78 -11.97
N MET A 129 -8.47 4.33 -12.80
CA MET A 129 -8.08 2.93 -12.94
C MET A 129 -6.80 2.66 -12.13
N SER A 130 -6.83 1.59 -11.35
CA SER A 130 -5.65 1.07 -10.65
C SER A 130 -4.88 0.14 -11.59
N VAL A 131 -3.58 0.36 -11.75
CA VAL A 131 -2.72 -0.49 -12.59
C VAL A 131 -1.69 -1.22 -11.72
N GLN A 132 -1.72 -2.55 -11.77
CA GLN A 132 -0.88 -3.46 -10.96
C GLN A 132 -0.34 -4.62 -11.82
N ALA A 133 0.21 -4.31 -12.99
CA ALA A 133 0.71 -5.27 -13.98
C ALA A 133 2.24 -5.43 -13.88
N LEU A 134 2.74 -5.90 -12.74
CA LEU A 134 4.18 -6.05 -12.46
C LEU A 134 4.82 -7.13 -13.35
N GLU A 135 4.16 -8.27 -13.51
CA GLU A 135 4.69 -9.40 -14.22
C GLU A 135 4.65 -9.18 -15.75
N PRO A 136 5.68 -9.56 -16.51
CA PRO A 136 5.78 -9.27 -17.95
C PRO A 136 4.56 -9.71 -18.77
N GLN A 137 3.96 -10.86 -18.43
CA GLN A 137 2.76 -11.35 -19.11
C GLN A 137 1.52 -10.50 -18.82
N PHE A 138 1.40 -9.92 -17.62
CA PHE A 138 0.31 -9.00 -17.29
C PHE A 138 0.55 -7.64 -17.94
N TYR A 139 1.80 -7.17 -17.94
CA TYR A 139 2.20 -5.95 -18.64
C TYR A 139 1.88 -6.04 -20.15
N ALA A 140 2.14 -7.18 -20.79
CA ALA A 140 1.76 -7.41 -22.18
C ALA A 140 0.24 -7.33 -22.41
N GLN A 141 -0.59 -7.83 -21.49
CA GLN A 141 -2.05 -7.68 -21.57
C GLN A 141 -2.49 -6.23 -21.37
N LEU A 142 -1.87 -5.50 -20.43
CA LEU A 142 -2.11 -4.08 -20.22
C LEU A 142 -1.84 -3.31 -21.52
N LEU A 143 -0.67 -3.50 -22.14
CA LEU A 143 -0.30 -2.83 -23.38
C LEU A 143 -1.29 -3.13 -24.50
N ARG A 144 -1.70 -4.40 -24.65
CA ARG A 144 -2.74 -4.80 -25.61
C ARG A 144 -4.06 -4.08 -25.37
N GLY A 145 -4.53 -4.01 -24.11
CA GLY A 145 -5.76 -3.32 -23.74
C GLY A 145 -5.69 -1.81 -24.01
N LEU A 146 -4.53 -1.20 -23.77
CA LEU A 146 -4.26 0.21 -24.05
C LEU A 146 -4.02 0.52 -25.54
N GLY A 147 -3.91 -0.51 -26.39
CA GLY A 147 -3.56 -0.35 -27.80
C GLY A 147 -2.15 0.22 -28.02
N LEU A 148 -1.21 -0.14 -27.14
CA LEU A 148 0.19 0.25 -27.21
C LEU A 148 1.06 -0.94 -27.60
N GLU A 149 2.04 -0.73 -28.47
CA GLU A 149 2.99 -1.76 -28.89
C GLU A 149 4.36 -1.54 -28.24
N TYR A 150 4.94 -2.61 -27.68
CA TYR A 150 6.31 -2.62 -27.17
C TYR A 150 7.31 -2.29 -28.29
N GLU A 151 8.44 -1.65 -27.97
CA GLU A 151 9.52 -1.19 -28.89
C GLU A 151 9.15 -0.10 -29.90
N LYS A 152 7.88 0.01 -30.30
CA LYS A 152 7.40 1.07 -31.19
C LYS A 152 6.95 2.31 -30.43
N ASP A 153 6.19 2.10 -29.36
CA ASP A 153 5.55 3.20 -28.62
C ASP A 153 6.20 3.47 -27.26
N LEU A 154 6.93 2.48 -26.70
CA LEU A 154 7.38 2.51 -25.31
C LEU A 154 8.81 1.95 -25.10
N PRO A 155 9.57 2.56 -24.17
CA PRO A 155 10.79 1.99 -23.58
C PRO A 155 10.57 0.63 -22.89
N ALA A 156 11.66 -0.02 -22.49
CA ALA A 156 11.59 -1.27 -21.76
C ALA A 156 10.84 -1.12 -20.42
N GLN A 157 10.07 -2.15 -20.04
CA GLN A 157 9.16 -2.13 -18.88
C GLN A 157 9.83 -1.58 -17.61
N ASN A 158 11.05 -2.04 -17.32
CA ASN A 158 11.79 -1.73 -16.10
C ASN A 158 12.86 -0.65 -16.29
N ASP A 159 12.84 0.09 -17.40
CA ASP A 159 13.69 1.27 -17.59
C ASP A 159 13.16 2.43 -16.74
N ARG A 160 13.70 2.53 -15.51
CA ARG A 160 13.28 3.54 -14.53
C ARG A 160 13.52 4.96 -15.00
N ALA A 161 14.55 5.21 -15.81
CA ALA A 161 14.82 6.54 -16.33
C ALA A 161 13.70 7.00 -17.29
N ALA A 162 13.02 6.05 -17.94
CA ALA A 162 11.96 6.33 -18.88
C ALA A 162 10.55 6.28 -18.27
N TRP A 163 10.40 5.83 -17.02
CA TRP A 163 9.12 5.76 -16.32
C TRP A 163 8.33 7.06 -16.28
N PRO A 164 8.92 8.26 -16.07
CA PRO A 164 8.16 9.52 -16.14
C PRO A 164 7.41 9.69 -17.46
N LYS A 165 8.10 9.44 -18.59
CA LYS A 165 7.50 9.51 -19.94
C LYS A 165 6.44 8.43 -20.15
N MET A 166 6.67 7.22 -19.62
CA MET A 166 5.68 6.13 -19.69
C MET A 166 4.41 6.48 -18.90
N LYS A 167 4.54 7.11 -17.72
CA LYS A 167 3.39 7.58 -16.93
C LYS A 167 2.56 8.59 -17.69
N GLU A 168 3.20 9.57 -18.35
CA GLU A 168 2.51 10.54 -19.20
C GLU A 168 1.74 9.85 -20.33
N ARG A 169 2.37 8.87 -21.00
CA ARG A 169 1.73 8.12 -22.08
C ARG A 169 0.52 7.32 -21.58
N PHE A 170 0.65 6.60 -20.47
CA PHE A 170 -0.45 5.83 -19.87
C PHE A 170 -1.58 6.76 -19.43
N ALA A 171 -1.26 7.87 -18.75
CA ALA A 171 -2.25 8.85 -18.34
C ALA A 171 -3.03 9.44 -19.52
N ALA A 172 -2.35 9.72 -20.64
CA ALA A 172 -3.01 10.20 -21.85
C ALA A 172 -3.99 9.18 -22.43
N VAL A 173 -3.63 7.89 -22.44
CA VAL A 173 -4.51 6.81 -22.94
C VAL A 173 -5.70 6.61 -22.00
N PHE A 174 -5.48 6.49 -20.68
CA PHE A 174 -6.57 6.27 -19.73
C PHE A 174 -7.62 7.40 -19.76
N ARG A 175 -7.20 8.64 -20.04
CA ARG A 175 -8.12 9.79 -20.22
C ARG A 175 -9.01 9.74 -21.46
N THR A 176 -8.80 8.79 -22.39
CA THR A 176 -9.61 8.69 -23.61
C THR A 176 -10.96 8.00 -23.39
N ARG A 177 -11.09 7.20 -22.33
CA ARG A 177 -12.29 6.42 -22.02
C ARG A 177 -12.72 6.61 -20.57
N THR A 178 -14.01 6.48 -20.28
CA THR A 178 -14.52 6.51 -18.91
C THR A 178 -14.04 5.26 -18.16
N ARG A 179 -14.12 5.26 -16.83
CA ARG A 179 -13.72 4.10 -16.03
C ARG A 179 -14.51 2.83 -16.42
N ASP A 180 -15.80 2.97 -16.72
CA ASP A 180 -16.65 1.81 -17.00
C ASP A 180 -16.45 1.26 -18.43
N GLU A 181 -15.83 2.03 -19.33
CA GLU A 181 -15.39 1.59 -20.66
C GLU A 181 -14.06 0.81 -20.64
N TRP A 182 -13.27 0.95 -19.58
CA TRP A 182 -12.01 0.22 -19.36
C TRP A 182 -12.25 -1.09 -18.62
#